data_AF-A0A1I2IJ83-F1
#
_entry.id   AF-A0A1I2IJ83-F1
#
_cell.length_a   1.000
_cell.length_b   1.000
_cell.length_c   1.000
_cell.angle_alpha   90.00
_cell.angle_beta   90.00
_cell.angle_gamma   90.00
#
_symmetry.space_group_name_H-M   'P 1'
#
loop_
_entity.id
_entity.type
_entity.pdbx_description
1 polymer ?
#
loop_
_entity_poly.entity_id
_entity_poly.type
_entity_poly.pdbx_seq_one_letter_code
_entity_poly.pdbx_strand_id
1 'polypeptide(L)'
;MRFFLFEKLTLYRQKSFYIEIQTLFTLILQTYMADNQNKPISYSRTVITELMLPTHPNIDGKMLGDVLLNLMNKAAFTCATRHANNFCVTVSVDDVEFTQPIEVGDFVSFKASVNYVGNSSMIIGVRIEAESLKTGVIKHTGSGYFTMVAKDEYGRPTQAPGVVLENEDDIRRFLAAMIRKEAKLLSKVQMSDKIKKINVFEDIKKLKKERCEIGFEW
;
A
#
# COMPACT_ATOMS: atom_id res chain seq x y z
N MET A 1 -20.71 4.24 -65.84
CA MET A 1 -19.49 4.88 -65.28
C MET A 1 -19.72 5.62 -63.95
N ARG A 2 -20.90 6.22 -63.68
CA ARG A 2 -21.19 6.97 -62.43
C ARG A 2 -21.35 6.11 -61.16
N PHE A 3 -21.82 4.85 -61.29
CA PHE A 3 -22.00 3.93 -60.16
C PHE A 3 -20.67 3.46 -59.53
N PHE A 4 -19.66 3.21 -60.35
CA PHE A 4 -18.34 2.72 -59.91
C PHE A 4 -17.53 3.74 -59.11
N LEU A 5 -17.68 5.04 -59.41
CA LEU A 5 -17.04 6.11 -58.64
C LEU A 5 -17.69 6.27 -57.25
N PHE A 6 -19.00 6.02 -57.12
CA PHE A 6 -19.71 6.15 -55.86
C PHE A 6 -19.25 5.07 -54.88
N GLU A 7 -19.18 3.79 -55.29
CA GLU A 7 -18.66 2.71 -54.44
C GLU A 7 -17.21 2.96 -53.98
N LYS A 8 -16.32 3.42 -54.88
CA LYS A 8 -14.94 3.74 -54.50
C LYS A 8 -14.84 4.91 -53.51
N LEU A 9 -15.68 5.93 -53.64
CA LEU A 9 -15.73 7.06 -52.70
C LEU A 9 -16.29 6.64 -51.33
N THR A 10 -17.27 5.73 -51.30
CA THR A 10 -17.83 5.18 -50.05
C THR A 10 -16.82 4.28 -49.32
N LEU A 11 -16.12 3.40 -50.06
CA LEU A 11 -15.03 2.58 -49.52
C LEU A 11 -13.84 3.41 -49.04
N TYR A 12 -13.49 4.49 -49.76
CA TYR A 12 -12.43 5.40 -49.34
C TYR A 12 -12.82 6.18 -48.08
N ARG A 13 -14.06 6.66 -47.98
CA ARG A 13 -14.60 7.27 -46.75
C ARG A 13 -14.64 6.29 -45.58
N GLN A 14 -15.05 5.04 -45.78
CA GLN A 14 -15.03 4.01 -44.73
C GLN A 14 -13.61 3.67 -44.27
N LYS A 15 -12.64 3.54 -45.18
CA LYS A 15 -11.24 3.33 -44.82
C LYS A 15 -10.63 4.54 -44.08
N SER A 16 -10.90 5.76 -44.55
CA SER A 16 -10.44 6.99 -43.89
C SER A 16 -11.01 7.12 -42.48
N PHE A 17 -12.30 6.81 -42.31
CA PHE A 17 -12.97 6.81 -41.01
C PHE A 17 -12.44 5.72 -40.07
N TYR A 18 -12.14 4.53 -40.58
CA TYR A 18 -11.50 3.46 -39.80
C TYR A 18 -10.08 3.83 -39.35
N ILE A 19 -9.29 4.47 -40.22
CA ILE A 19 -7.96 4.96 -39.89
C ILE A 19 -8.06 6.07 -38.83
N GLU A 20 -8.99 7.02 -38.96
CA GLU A 20 -9.21 8.07 -37.95
C GLU A 20 -9.63 7.49 -36.60
N ILE A 21 -10.57 6.54 -36.54
CA ILE A 21 -10.98 5.87 -35.31
C ILE A 21 -9.83 5.08 -34.69
N GLN A 22 -9.06 4.34 -35.49
CA GLN A 22 -7.93 3.56 -34.99
C GLN A 22 -6.79 4.47 -34.50
N THR A 23 -6.60 5.62 -35.15
CA THR A 23 -5.64 6.65 -34.71
C THR A 23 -6.12 7.34 -33.44
N LEU A 24 -7.42 7.66 -33.32
CA LEU A 24 -8.04 8.19 -32.10
C LEU A 24 -7.96 7.17 -30.95
N PHE A 25 -8.25 5.90 -31.19
CA PHE A 25 -8.14 4.84 -30.20
C PHE A 25 -6.69 4.63 -29.78
N THR A 26 -5.74 4.71 -30.71
CA THR A 26 -4.31 4.67 -30.41
C THR A 26 -3.85 5.91 -29.64
N LEU A 27 -4.35 7.11 -29.95
CA LEU A 27 -4.07 8.36 -29.23
C LEU A 27 -4.69 8.34 -27.82
N ILE A 28 -5.91 7.83 -27.68
CA ILE A 28 -6.58 7.65 -26.38
C ILE A 28 -5.82 6.63 -25.55
N LEU A 29 -5.44 5.48 -26.13
CA LEU A 29 -4.60 4.50 -25.46
C LEU A 29 -3.21 5.05 -25.13
N GLN A 30 -2.56 5.77 -26.04
CA GLN A 30 -1.27 6.42 -25.77
C GLN A 30 -1.39 7.47 -24.67
N THR A 31 -2.48 8.26 -24.63
CA THR A 31 -2.74 9.23 -23.57
C THR A 31 -3.04 8.53 -22.23
N TYR A 32 -3.78 7.42 -22.25
CA TYR A 32 -4.11 6.62 -21.07
C TYR A 32 -2.92 5.82 -20.54
N MET A 33 -2.03 5.38 -21.43
CA MET A 33 -0.77 4.70 -21.12
C MET A 33 0.36 5.68 -20.78
N ALA A 34 0.21 6.97 -21.12
CA ALA A 34 1.18 8.04 -20.87
C ALA A 34 0.87 8.87 -19.61
N ASP A 35 -0.15 8.53 -18.82
CA ASP A 35 -0.40 9.22 -17.54
C ASP A 35 0.53 8.69 -16.43
N ASN A 36 1.83 8.70 -16.74
CA ASN A 36 2.93 8.51 -15.80
C ASN A 36 3.33 9.86 -15.17
N GLN A 37 2.40 10.82 -15.17
CA GLN A 37 2.60 12.10 -14.50
C GLN A 37 2.60 11.89 -12.99
N ASN A 38 3.44 12.67 -12.31
CA ASN A 38 3.48 12.64 -10.86
C ASN A 38 2.10 13.04 -10.31
N LYS A 39 1.58 12.28 -9.36
CA LYS A 39 0.28 12.55 -8.74
C LYS A 39 0.46 13.22 -7.39
N PRO A 40 -0.37 14.22 -7.03
CA PRO A 40 -0.34 14.77 -5.69
C PRO A 40 -0.73 13.72 -4.66
N ILE A 41 -0.16 13.78 -3.45
CA ILE A 41 -0.50 12.83 -2.38
C ILE A 41 -2.00 12.88 -2.07
N SER A 42 -2.59 14.08 -2.08
CA SER A 42 -4.02 14.30 -1.87
C SER A 42 -4.93 13.50 -2.79
N TYR A 43 -4.51 13.20 -4.03
CA TYR A 43 -5.29 12.43 -5.00
C TYR A 43 -5.63 11.02 -4.50
N SER A 44 -4.68 10.38 -3.83
CA SER A 44 -4.77 8.99 -3.38
C SER A 44 -5.14 8.84 -1.91
N ARG A 45 -5.07 9.93 -1.13
CA ARG A 45 -5.32 9.93 0.31
C ARG A 45 -6.68 9.31 0.62
N THR A 46 -6.68 8.33 1.50
CA THR A 46 -7.86 7.51 1.79
C THR A 46 -8.16 7.54 3.28
N VAL A 47 -9.44 7.65 3.63
CA VAL A 47 -9.92 7.50 5.00
C VAL A 47 -11.04 6.46 4.98
N ILE A 48 -10.88 5.43 5.79
CA ILE A 48 -11.95 4.48 6.10
C ILE A 48 -12.35 4.73 7.55
N THR A 49 -13.63 4.96 7.81
CA THR A 49 -14.16 5.10 9.17
C THR A 49 -15.18 4.01 9.40
N GLU A 50 -15.02 3.26 10.49
CA GLU A 50 -15.89 2.14 10.86
C GLU A 50 -16.34 2.27 12.31
N LEU A 51 -17.59 1.90 12.59
CA LEU A 51 -18.06 1.71 13.96
C LEU A 51 -17.57 0.35 14.47
N MET A 52 -16.84 0.32 15.58
CA MET A 52 -16.33 -0.92 16.14
C MET A 52 -17.45 -1.71 16.83
N LEU A 53 -17.91 -2.78 16.18
CA LEU A 53 -18.98 -3.65 16.69
C LEU A 53 -18.40 -4.84 17.48
N PRO A 54 -19.16 -5.40 18.45
CA PRO A 54 -18.74 -6.53 19.29
C PRO A 54 -18.70 -7.88 18.57
N THR A 55 -18.39 -7.90 17.27
CA THR A 55 -18.28 -9.15 16.51
C THR A 55 -16.99 -9.91 16.80
N HIS A 56 -15.92 -9.19 17.19
CA HIS A 56 -14.60 -9.73 17.50
C HIS A 56 -13.90 -8.99 18.67
N PRO A 57 -14.53 -8.89 19.86
CA PRO A 57 -13.86 -8.30 21.01
C PRO A 57 -12.91 -9.31 21.65
N ASN A 58 -11.82 -8.79 22.20
CA ASN A 58 -11.05 -9.48 23.23
C ASN A 58 -11.91 -9.76 24.46
N ILE A 59 -11.44 -10.66 25.33
CA ILE A 59 -12.09 -11.01 26.60
C ILE A 59 -12.41 -9.76 27.45
N ASP A 60 -11.58 -8.71 27.34
CA ASP A 60 -11.74 -7.44 28.05
C ASP A 60 -12.60 -6.39 27.32
N GLY A 61 -13.30 -6.76 26.24
CA GLY A 61 -14.17 -5.84 25.48
C GLY A 61 -13.46 -4.87 24.54
N LYS A 62 -12.14 -5.02 24.35
CA LYS A 62 -11.32 -4.22 23.43
C LYS A 62 -11.25 -4.85 22.04
N MET A 63 -11.00 -4.06 21.01
CA MET A 63 -10.80 -4.60 19.66
C MET A 63 -9.53 -5.46 19.55
N LEU A 64 -9.65 -6.60 18.87
CA LEU A 64 -8.51 -7.44 18.51
C LEU A 64 -7.63 -6.75 17.43
N GLY A 65 -6.32 -6.93 17.53
CA GLY A 65 -5.35 -6.30 16.64
C GLY A 65 -5.41 -6.77 15.18
N ASP A 66 -5.89 -8.00 14.92
CA ASP A 66 -6.06 -8.56 13.58
C ASP A 66 -7.16 -7.85 12.78
N VAL A 67 -8.28 -7.50 13.43
CA VAL A 67 -9.37 -6.70 12.85
C VAL A 67 -8.84 -5.33 12.45
N LEU A 68 -8.10 -4.67 13.35
CA LEU A 68 -7.49 -3.37 13.08
C LEU A 68 -6.49 -3.46 11.92
N LEU A 69 -5.64 -4.49 11.93
CA LEU A 69 -4.64 -4.71 10.87
C LEU A 69 -5.29 -4.95 9.50
N ASN A 70 -6.40 -5.69 9.46
CA ASN A 70 -7.17 -5.90 8.23
C ASN A 70 -7.75 -4.58 7.70
N LEU A 71 -8.31 -3.74 8.58
CA LEU A 71 -8.83 -2.42 8.20
C LEU A 71 -7.72 -1.46 7.74
N MET A 72 -6.57 -1.47 8.42
CA MET A 72 -5.38 -0.73 7.98
C MET A 72 -4.96 -1.18 6.57
N ASN A 73 -4.89 -2.49 6.33
CA ASN A 73 -4.53 -3.04 5.03
C ASN A 73 -5.53 -2.64 3.94
N LYS A 74 -6.83 -2.63 4.22
CA LYS A 74 -7.85 -2.13 3.28
C LYS A 74 -7.62 -0.66 2.92
N ALA A 75 -7.40 0.19 3.92
CA ALA A 75 -7.12 1.61 3.70
C ALA A 75 -5.83 1.81 2.87
N ALA A 76 -4.77 1.05 3.19
CA ALA A 76 -3.51 1.08 2.46
C ALA A 76 -3.66 0.61 1.01
N PHE A 77 -4.39 -0.49 0.79
CA PHE A 77 -4.68 -1.05 -0.53
C PHE A 77 -5.45 -0.07 -1.40
N THR A 78 -6.50 0.57 -0.86
CA THR A 78 -7.29 1.56 -1.59
C THR A 78 -6.43 2.78 -1.96
N CYS A 79 -5.62 3.28 -1.01
CA CYS A 79 -4.69 4.39 -1.26
C CYS A 79 -3.69 4.04 -2.37
N ALA A 80 -3.01 2.89 -2.28
CA ALA A 80 -2.02 2.46 -3.26
C ALA A 80 -2.65 2.23 -4.65
N THR A 81 -3.79 1.55 -4.72
CA THR A 81 -4.48 1.26 -5.98
C THR A 81 -4.93 2.54 -6.67
N ARG A 82 -5.45 3.52 -5.92
CA ARG A 82 -5.78 4.86 -6.45
C ARG A 82 -4.54 5.55 -7.01
N HIS A 83 -3.42 5.55 -6.28
CA HIS A 83 -2.18 6.17 -6.73
C HIS A 83 -1.62 5.50 -7.99
N ALA A 84 -1.49 4.18 -7.98
CA ALA A 84 -0.95 3.40 -9.09
C ALA A 84 -1.86 3.36 -10.33
N ASN A 85 -3.16 3.63 -10.17
CA ASN A 85 -4.17 3.30 -11.18
C ASN A 85 -4.11 1.84 -11.63
N ASN A 86 -3.72 0.95 -10.70
CA ASN A 86 -3.56 -0.47 -10.97
C ASN A 86 -3.68 -1.29 -9.69
N PHE A 87 -3.99 -2.57 -9.81
CA PHE A 87 -4.03 -3.48 -8.68
C PHE A 87 -2.69 -3.49 -7.95
N CYS A 88 -2.77 -3.47 -6.61
CA CYS A 88 -1.59 -3.49 -5.76
C CYS A 88 -1.61 -4.70 -4.84
N VAL A 89 -0.45 -5.27 -4.55
CA VAL A 89 -0.30 -6.34 -3.55
C VAL A 89 0.53 -5.86 -2.37
N THR A 90 0.15 -6.26 -1.16
CA THR A 90 0.92 -5.99 0.06
C THR A 90 2.10 -6.96 0.12
N VAL A 91 3.33 -6.44 0.12
CA VAL A 91 4.56 -7.27 0.18
C VAL A 91 5.22 -7.26 1.55
N SER A 92 4.98 -6.22 2.35
CA SER A 92 5.36 -6.20 3.76
C SER A 92 4.52 -5.22 4.55
N VAL A 93 4.41 -5.50 5.84
CA VAL A 93 3.84 -4.59 6.83
C VAL A 93 4.89 -4.38 7.90
N ASP A 94 5.15 -3.13 8.25
CA ASP A 94 6.27 -2.69 9.06
C ASP A 94 5.81 -1.69 10.13
N ASP A 95 6.50 -1.68 11.28
CA ASP A 95 6.31 -0.77 12.42
C ASP A 95 4.85 -0.53 12.81
N VAL A 96 4.06 -1.62 12.90
CA VAL A 96 2.67 -1.55 13.39
C VAL A 96 2.68 -1.48 14.91
N GLU A 97 2.20 -0.36 15.45
CA GLU A 97 2.13 -0.12 16.88
C GLU A 97 0.71 0.30 17.26
N PHE A 98 0.17 -0.36 18.29
CA PHE A 98 -1.08 0.01 18.95
C PHE A 98 -0.75 0.63 20.31
N THR A 99 -0.66 1.95 20.34
CA THR A 99 -0.25 2.75 21.51
C THR A 99 -1.36 2.91 22.54
N GLN A 100 -2.62 2.79 22.13
CA GLN A 100 -3.78 2.91 23.02
C GLN A 100 -4.87 1.89 22.64
N PRO A 101 -5.64 1.39 23.62
CA PRO A 101 -6.75 0.50 23.34
C PRO A 101 -7.85 1.22 22.57
N ILE A 102 -8.60 0.44 21.79
CA ILE A 102 -9.81 0.88 21.07
C ILE A 102 -10.98 0.11 21.66
N GLU A 103 -12.01 0.83 22.08
CA GLU A 103 -13.18 0.25 22.73
C GLU A 103 -14.24 -0.15 21.70
N VAL A 104 -15.04 -1.17 22.03
CA VAL A 104 -16.27 -1.44 21.27
C VAL A 104 -17.19 -0.23 21.36
N GLY A 105 -17.73 0.17 20.22
CA GLY A 105 -18.57 1.35 20.07
C GLY A 105 -17.82 2.62 19.70
N ASP A 106 -16.49 2.63 19.63
CA ASP A 106 -15.76 3.77 19.08
C ASP A 106 -15.93 3.86 17.55
N PHE A 107 -15.95 5.07 17.00
CA PHE A 107 -15.69 5.28 15.57
C PHE A 107 -14.19 5.27 15.35
N VAL A 108 -13.71 4.46 14.41
CA VAL A 108 -12.27 4.35 14.15
C VAL A 108 -11.97 4.72 12.71
N SER A 109 -11.16 5.76 12.55
CA SER A 109 -10.69 6.25 11.26
C SER A 109 -9.27 5.74 10.96
N PHE A 110 -9.12 5.09 9.82
CA PHE A 110 -7.85 4.64 9.24
C PHE A 110 -7.48 5.59 8.11
N LYS A 111 -6.53 6.49 8.39
CA LYS A 111 -6.08 7.54 7.46
C LYS A 111 -4.82 7.06 6.75
N ALA A 112 -4.94 6.71 5.48
CA ALA A 112 -3.87 6.21 4.63
C ALA A 112 -3.35 7.29 3.67
N SER A 113 -2.03 7.35 3.51
CA SER A 113 -1.34 8.28 2.61
C SER A 113 -0.10 7.66 2.01
N VAL A 114 0.18 7.95 0.73
CA VAL A 114 1.46 7.62 0.11
C VAL A 114 2.56 8.39 0.84
N ASN A 115 3.51 7.65 1.39
CA ASN A 115 4.69 8.21 2.04
C ASN A 115 5.93 8.06 1.17
N TYR A 116 6.01 7.09 0.25
CA TYR A 116 7.14 6.95 -0.67
C TYR A 116 6.72 6.21 -1.93
N VAL A 117 7.36 6.53 -3.06
CA VAL A 117 7.21 5.81 -4.33
C VAL A 117 8.59 5.42 -4.86
N GLY A 118 8.76 4.14 -5.19
CA GLY A 118 9.91 3.57 -5.88
C GLY A 118 9.65 3.40 -7.38
N ASN A 119 10.12 2.30 -7.98
CA ASN A 119 9.79 1.99 -9.37
C ASN A 119 8.36 1.42 -9.47
N SER A 120 8.13 0.23 -8.92
CA SER A 120 6.82 -0.42 -8.85
C SER A 120 6.23 -0.47 -7.44
N SER A 121 7.03 -0.08 -6.43
CA SER A 121 6.66 -0.15 -5.03
C SER A 121 6.26 1.20 -4.46
N MET A 122 5.39 1.18 -3.46
CA MET A 122 4.97 2.35 -2.69
C MET A 122 4.98 2.00 -1.21
N ILE A 123 5.34 2.94 -0.35
CA ILE A 123 5.14 2.81 1.10
C ILE A 123 3.95 3.67 1.46
N ILE A 124 2.91 3.04 2.02
CA ILE A 124 1.70 3.70 2.49
C ILE A 124 1.75 3.77 4.01
N GLY A 125 1.69 4.98 4.56
CA GLY A 125 1.51 5.17 6.00
C GLY A 125 0.02 5.14 6.35
N VAL A 126 -0.33 4.42 7.41
CA VAL A 126 -1.69 4.39 7.95
C VAL A 126 -1.65 4.86 9.40
N ARG A 127 -2.47 5.86 9.71
CA ARG A 127 -2.70 6.37 11.07
C ARG A 127 -4.10 5.98 11.52
N ILE A 128 -4.23 5.48 12.75
CA ILE A 128 -5.49 5.10 13.36
C ILE A 128 -5.90 6.16 14.38
N GLU A 129 -7.10 6.70 14.23
CA GLU A 129 -7.72 7.57 15.23
C GLU A 129 -9.03 6.96 15.71
N ALA A 130 -9.20 6.86 17.02
CA ALA A 130 -10.44 6.40 17.64
C ALA A 130 -11.17 7.60 18.27
N GLU A 131 -12.45 7.72 17.95
CA GLU A 131 -13.37 8.70 18.48
C GLU A 131 -14.39 8.00 19.37
N SER A 132 -14.43 8.41 20.65
CA SER A 132 -15.38 7.87 21.60
C SER A 132 -16.78 8.42 21.36
N LEU A 133 -17.74 7.56 21.03
CA LEU A 133 -19.15 7.94 20.87
C LEU A 133 -19.74 8.67 22.08
N LYS A 134 -19.27 8.35 23.29
CA LYS A 134 -19.81 8.90 24.53
C LYS A 134 -19.29 10.31 24.83
N THR A 135 -18.07 10.61 24.39
CA THR A 135 -17.35 11.83 24.83
C THR A 135 -16.92 12.73 23.68
N GLY A 136 -16.95 12.26 22.44
CA GLY A 136 -16.42 12.95 21.25
C GLY A 136 -14.90 13.09 21.24
N VAL A 137 -14.18 12.51 22.20
CA VAL A 137 -12.73 12.63 22.29
C VAL A 137 -12.08 11.75 21.21
N ILE A 138 -11.25 12.37 20.37
CA ILE A 138 -10.45 11.71 19.34
C ILE A 138 -9.04 11.47 19.87
N LYS A 139 -8.53 10.24 19.70
CA LYS A 139 -7.18 9.86 20.11
C LYS A 139 -6.46 9.14 18.99
N HIS A 140 -5.15 9.38 18.89
CA HIS A 140 -4.26 8.56 18.07
C HIS A 140 -3.98 7.25 18.79
N THR A 141 -4.40 6.14 18.20
CA THR A 141 -4.32 4.83 18.86
C THR A 141 -3.28 3.93 18.23
N GLY A 142 -2.89 4.16 16.97
CA GLY A 142 -1.83 3.41 16.34
C GLY A 142 -1.41 3.92 14.98
N SER A 143 -0.32 3.37 14.47
CA SER A 143 0.21 3.65 13.15
C SER A 143 0.88 2.40 12.57
N GLY A 144 1.06 2.37 11.26
CA GLY A 144 1.87 1.35 10.60
C GLY A 144 2.18 1.72 9.15
N TYR A 145 3.10 0.98 8.54
CA TYR A 145 3.53 1.18 7.16
C TYR A 145 3.33 -0.08 6.33
N PHE A 146 2.76 0.08 5.15
CA PHE A 146 2.46 -0.99 4.20
C PHE A 146 3.29 -0.77 2.95
N THR A 147 4.17 -1.72 2.62
CA THR A 147 4.83 -1.72 1.32
C THR A 147 3.92 -2.43 0.33
N MET A 148 3.49 -1.68 -0.68
CA MET A 148 2.60 -2.12 -1.74
C MET A 148 3.37 -2.19 -3.06
N VAL A 149 3.03 -3.14 -3.93
CA VAL A 149 3.62 -3.23 -5.28
C VAL A 149 2.50 -3.24 -6.32
N ALA A 150 2.56 -2.30 -7.26
CA ALA A 150 1.64 -2.24 -8.39
C ALA A 150 1.89 -3.42 -9.35
N LYS A 151 0.81 -4.03 -9.84
CA LYS A 151 0.83 -5.20 -10.71
C LYS A 151 0.10 -4.91 -12.02
N ASP A 152 0.64 -5.38 -13.15
CA ASP A 152 -0.07 -5.37 -14.43
C ASP A 152 -1.17 -6.46 -14.47
N GLU A 153 -1.89 -6.52 -15.60
CA GLU A 153 -2.94 -7.52 -15.86
C GLU A 153 -2.44 -8.97 -15.84
N TYR A 154 -1.12 -9.18 -15.92
CA TYR A 154 -0.47 -10.49 -15.85
C TYR A 154 0.14 -10.78 -14.47
N GLY A 155 -0.09 -9.92 -13.48
CA GLY A 155 0.43 -10.06 -12.12
C GLY A 155 1.92 -9.71 -11.96
N ARG A 156 2.55 -9.13 -12.98
CA ARG A 156 3.96 -8.70 -12.96
C ARG A 156 4.08 -7.29 -12.38
N PRO A 157 5.16 -6.96 -11.65
CA PRO A 157 5.35 -5.58 -11.16
C PRO A 157 5.34 -4.57 -12.30
N THR A 158 4.57 -3.50 -12.16
CA THR A 158 4.50 -2.40 -13.14
C THR A 158 4.86 -1.07 -12.49
N GLN A 159 5.30 -0.10 -13.29
CA GLN A 159 5.73 1.20 -12.79
C GLN A 159 4.56 1.93 -12.13
N ALA A 160 4.79 2.44 -10.92
CA ALA A 160 3.86 3.32 -10.23
C ALA A 160 4.16 4.79 -10.61
N PRO A 161 3.14 5.65 -10.80
CA PRO A 161 3.36 7.08 -11.04
C PRO A 161 4.13 7.72 -9.88
N GLY A 162 4.99 8.68 -10.17
CA GLY A 162 5.68 9.45 -9.13
C GLY A 162 4.70 10.28 -8.28
N VAL A 163 5.23 10.99 -7.30
CA VAL A 163 4.43 11.76 -6.34
C VAL A 163 4.79 13.24 -6.34
N VAL A 164 3.80 14.11 -6.24
CA VAL A 164 3.96 15.55 -5.95
C VAL A 164 3.74 15.75 -4.45
N LEU A 165 4.76 16.27 -3.76
CA LEU A 165 4.71 16.59 -2.34
C LEU A 165 4.11 17.99 -2.18
N GLU A 166 2.97 18.12 -1.51
CA GLU A 166 2.17 19.35 -1.52
C GLU A 166 2.46 20.27 -0.34
N ASN A 167 3.07 19.74 0.73
CA ASN A 167 3.31 20.46 1.98
C ASN A 167 4.54 19.87 2.72
N GLU A 168 4.99 20.57 3.77
CA GLU A 168 6.13 20.15 4.60
C GLU A 168 5.95 18.76 5.20
N ASP A 169 4.72 18.43 5.59
CA ASP A 169 4.37 17.19 6.26
C ASP A 169 4.52 15.99 5.31
N ASP A 170 4.20 16.18 4.04
CA ASP A 170 4.46 15.23 2.95
C ASP A 170 5.96 15.02 2.72
N ILE A 171 6.74 16.10 2.68
CA ILE A 171 8.21 16.04 2.55
C ILE A 171 8.82 15.25 3.71
N ARG A 172 8.42 15.58 4.93
CA ARG A 172 8.88 14.91 6.15
C ARG A 172 8.54 13.41 6.14
N ARG A 173 7.31 13.04 5.75
CA ARG A 173 6.90 11.64 5.60
C ARG A 173 7.73 10.91 4.55
N PHE A 174 8.04 11.57 3.43
CA PHE A 174 8.84 11.00 2.35
C PHE A 174 10.28 10.73 2.75
N LEU A 175 10.95 11.72 3.34
CA LEU A 175 12.30 11.55 3.86
C LEU A 175 12.36 10.46 4.94
N ALA A 176 11.40 10.44 5.87
CA ALA A 176 11.33 9.41 6.90
C ALA A 176 11.11 8.00 6.30
N ALA A 177 10.30 7.87 5.24
CA ALA A 177 10.10 6.60 4.54
C ALA A 177 11.35 6.13 3.79
N MET A 178 12.15 7.04 3.22
CA MET A 178 13.45 6.72 2.62
C MET A 178 14.41 6.15 3.68
N ILE A 179 14.52 6.80 4.84
CA ILE A 179 15.37 6.34 5.95
C ILE A 179 14.93 4.96 6.43
N ARG A 180 13.63 4.73 6.64
CA ARG A 180 13.10 3.41 7.03
C ARG A 180 13.44 2.33 6.02
N LYS A 181 13.27 2.62 4.72
CA LYS A 181 13.57 1.68 3.63
C LYS A 181 15.05 1.27 3.64
N GLU A 182 15.96 2.23 3.81
CA GLU A 182 17.39 1.98 3.87
C GLU A 182 17.77 1.16 5.11
N ALA A 183 17.31 1.58 6.30
CA ALA A 183 17.56 0.87 7.54
C ALA A 183 17.04 -0.58 7.51
N LYS A 184 15.85 -0.79 6.93
CA LYS A 184 15.28 -2.13 6.72
C LYS A 184 16.13 -2.99 5.81
N LEU A 185 16.64 -2.45 4.71
CA LEU A 185 17.50 -3.20 3.78
C LEU A 185 18.81 -3.62 4.47
N LEU A 186 19.47 -2.69 5.16
CA LEU A 186 20.70 -2.98 5.92
C LEU A 186 20.47 -4.03 7.00
N SER A 187 19.40 -3.86 7.79
CA SER A 187 19.04 -4.80 8.85
C SER A 187 18.74 -6.19 8.31
N LYS A 188 18.03 -6.29 7.17
CA LYS A 188 17.70 -7.56 6.52
C LYS A 188 18.96 -8.31 6.05
N VAL A 189 19.92 -7.62 5.42
CA VAL A 189 21.18 -8.23 4.98
C VAL A 189 21.98 -8.72 6.19
N GLN A 190 22.19 -7.85 7.18
CA GLN A 190 22.94 -8.20 8.39
C GLN A 190 22.30 -9.36 9.17
N MET A 191 20.97 -9.35 9.33
CA MET A 191 20.25 -10.45 9.98
C MET A 191 20.38 -11.75 9.19
N SER A 192 20.20 -11.71 7.86
CA SER A 192 20.35 -12.91 7.02
C SER A 192 21.74 -13.53 7.14
N ASP A 193 22.79 -12.70 7.13
CA ASP A 193 24.17 -13.17 7.28
C ASP A 193 24.44 -13.75 8.67
N LYS A 194 23.94 -13.10 9.73
CA LYS A 194 24.07 -13.61 11.11
C LYS A 194 23.33 -14.93 11.29
N ILE A 195 22.10 -15.05 10.78
CA ILE A 195 21.29 -16.26 10.88
C ILE A 195 21.97 -17.43 10.15
N LYS A 196 22.52 -17.20 8.95
CA LYS A 196 23.24 -18.25 8.20
C LYS A 196 24.52 -18.73 8.88
N LYS A 197 25.13 -17.89 9.72
CA LYS A 197 26.37 -18.20 10.46
C LYS A 197 26.12 -18.84 11.83
N ILE A 198 24.86 -19.09 12.21
CA ILE A 198 24.56 -19.78 13.47
C ILE A 198 25.20 -21.16 13.43
N ASN A 199 26.09 -21.41 14.38
CA ASN A 199 26.62 -22.73 14.65
C ASN A 199 25.98 -23.22 15.94
N VAL A 200 25.03 -24.15 15.82
CA VAL A 200 24.22 -24.55 16.98
C VAL A 200 25.09 -25.12 18.11
N PHE A 201 26.11 -25.92 17.80
CA PHE A 201 26.99 -26.50 18.82
C PHE A 201 27.78 -25.44 19.61
N GLU A 202 28.23 -24.37 18.95
CA GLU A 202 28.97 -23.28 19.60
C GLU A 202 28.03 -22.30 20.30
N ASP A 203 26.91 -21.97 19.65
CA ASP A 203 25.98 -20.93 20.07
C ASP A 203 25.00 -21.42 21.14
N ILE A 204 24.80 -22.73 21.33
CA ILE A 204 23.87 -23.29 22.32
C ILE A 204 24.13 -22.79 23.74
N LYS A 205 25.39 -22.49 24.07
CA LYS A 205 25.77 -21.96 25.38
C LYS A 205 25.12 -20.59 25.66
N LYS A 206 24.76 -19.84 24.62
CA LYS A 206 24.06 -18.54 24.74
C LYS A 206 22.64 -18.73 25.29
N LEU A 207 21.99 -19.87 25.01
CA LEU A 207 20.64 -20.17 25.49
C LEU A 207 20.55 -20.23 27.03
N LYS A 208 21.66 -20.49 27.73
CA LYS A 208 21.70 -20.49 29.21
C LYS A 208 21.28 -19.16 29.85
N LYS A 209 21.36 -18.06 29.10
CA LYS A 209 20.94 -16.72 29.56
C LYS A 209 19.52 -16.36 29.15
N GLU A 210 18.88 -17.22 28.36
CA GLU A 210 17.55 -16.99 27.80
C GLU A 210 16.52 -17.90 28.46
N ARG A 211 15.23 -17.54 28.31
CA ARG A 211 14.13 -18.30 28.91
C ARG A 211 13.69 -19.48 28.03
N CYS A 212 14.58 -20.45 27.82
CA CYS A 212 14.30 -21.65 27.02
C CYS A 212 15.04 -22.89 27.55
N GLU A 213 14.50 -24.07 27.28
CA GLU A 213 15.12 -25.38 27.57
C GLU A 213 15.28 -26.20 26.29
N ILE A 214 16.24 -27.13 26.29
CA ILE A 214 16.51 -28.01 25.15
C ILE A 214 15.78 -29.33 25.40
N GLY A 215 14.81 -29.64 24.55
CA GLY A 215 13.96 -30.84 24.68
C GLY A 215 14.49 -32.11 24.00
N PHE A 216 15.78 -32.16 23.63
CA PHE A 216 16.40 -33.32 22.95
C PHE A 216 17.86 -33.49 23.36
N GLU A 217 18.38 -34.71 23.25
CA GLU A 217 19.79 -35.03 23.49
C GLU A 217 20.63 -34.81 22.22
N TRP A 218 21.90 -34.42 22.41
CA TRP A 218 22.85 -34.06 21.35
C TRP A 218 23.67 -35.25 20.86
#